data_AF-A0A354JVC9-F1
#
_entry.id   AF-A0A354JVC9-F1
#
_cell.length_a   1.000
_cell.length_b   1.000
_cell.length_c   1.000
_cell.angle_alpha   90.00
_cell.angle_beta   90.00
_cell.angle_gamma   90.00
#
_symmetry.space_group_name_H-M   'P 1'
#
loop_
_entity.id
_entity.type
_entity.pdbx_description
1 polymer ?
#
loop_
_entity_poly.entity_id
_entity_poly.type
_entity_poly.pdbx_seq_one_letter_code
_entity_poly.pdbx_strand_id
1 'polypeptide(L)' 'MQQFLWFGRQVDVADLKQYEFPDGSKRNWNYSYHNNPYFTLYENLNGLDRDRLLGQAYSTIKFTDWLSLKAGIGIDYY' A
#
# COMPACT_ATOMS: atom_id res chain seq x y z
N MET A 1 -9.96 1.72 6.53
CA MET A 1 -10.69 2.88 7.10
C MET A 1 -11.35 2.51 8.44
N GLN A 2 -10.57 2.30 9.50
CA GLN A 2 -11.13 2.03 10.84
C GLN A 2 -11.46 3.33 11.60
N GLN A 3 -10.72 4.40 11.32
CA GLN A 3 -10.78 5.68 12.05
C GLN A 3 -12.15 6.35 12.05
N PHE A 4 -12.90 6.27 10.94
CA PHE A 4 -14.23 6.88 10.85
C PHE A 4 -15.35 6.05 11.49
N LEU A 5 -15.10 4.78 11.81
CA LEU A 5 -16.10 3.91 12.44
C LEU A 5 -16.37 4.32 13.89
N TRP A 6 -15.36 4.83 14.58
CA TRP A 6 -15.43 5.26 15.99
C TRP A 6 -15.43 6.79 16.12
N PHE A 7 -15.64 7.50 15.01
CA PHE A 7 -15.57 8.96 14.96
C PHE A 7 -16.80 9.59 15.59
N GLY A 8 -16.58 10.54 16.51
CA GLY A 8 -17.67 11.29 17.13
C GLY A 8 -18.39 12.14 16.09
N ARG A 9 -19.72 12.02 16.00
CA ARG A 9 -20.54 12.84 15.09
C ARG A 9 -20.45 14.35 15.39
N GLN A 10 -20.08 14.70 16.61
CA GLN A 10 -19.90 16.07 17.09
C GLN A 10 -18.53 16.68 16.73
N VAL A 11 -17.61 15.90 16.17
CA VAL A 11 -16.25 16.38 15.89
C VAL A 11 -16.27 17.18 14.59
N ASP A 12 -15.82 18.43 14.66
CA ASP A 12 -15.65 19.28 13.49
C ASP A 12 -14.42 18.84 12.69
N VAL A 13 -14.67 18.28 11.50
CA VAL A 13 -13.63 17.82 10.59
C VAL A 13 -12.88 18.98 9.94
N ALA A 14 -13.47 20.16 9.81
CA ALA A 14 -12.78 21.33 9.24
C ALA A 14 -11.70 21.85 10.20
N ASP A 15 -12.03 21.90 11.49
CA ASP A 15 -11.12 22.30 12.55
C ASP A 15 -9.89 21.38 12.65
N LEU A 16 -10.06 20.08 12.38
CA LEU A 16 -8.95 19.11 12.41
C LEU A 16 -7.89 19.31 11.32
N LYS A 17 -8.11 20.18 10.32
CA LYS A 17 -7.05 20.53 9.35
C LYS A 17 -5.84 21.16 10.00
N GLN A 18 -6.02 21.89 11.10
CA GLN A 18 -4.92 22.29 11.97
C GLN A 18 -4.54 21.10 12.86
N TYR A 19 -3.71 20.21 12.32
CA TYR A 19 -3.32 18.96 12.99
C TYR A 19 -2.05 19.08 13.85
N GLU A 20 -1.49 20.28 13.94
CA GLU A 20 -0.30 20.60 14.73
C GLU A 20 -0.54 21.90 15.53
N PHE A 21 -0.09 21.92 16.78
CA PHE A 21 -0.09 23.12 17.62
C PHE A 21 1.13 24.01 17.27
N PRO A 22 1.12 25.30 17.64
CA PRO A 22 2.26 26.19 17.37
C PRO A 22 3.60 25.74 17.99
N ASP A 23 3.56 24.85 18.98
CA ASP A 23 4.73 24.25 19.64
C ASP A 23 5.23 22.95 18.98
N GLY A 24 4.60 22.53 17.88
CA GLY A 24 4.93 21.32 17.14
C GLY A 24 4.28 20.04 17.67
N SER A 25 3.46 20.13 18.73
CA SER A 25 2.76 18.95 19.26
C SER A 25 1.57 18.56 18.37
N LYS A 26 1.28 17.26 18.28
CA LYS A 26 0.20 16.73 17.43
C LYS A 26 -1.17 17.08 18.01
N ARG A 27 -2.00 17.74 17.22
CA ARG A 27 -3.36 18.11 17.59
C ARG A 27 -4.36 17.10 17.05
N ASN A 28 -5.21 16.58 17.93
CA ASN A 28 -6.20 15.57 17.57
C ASN A 28 -7.45 15.62 18.44
N TRP A 29 -8.56 15.10 17.93
CA TRP A 29 -9.82 14.96 18.68
C TRP A 29 -9.81 13.76 19.64
N ASN A 30 -8.98 12.74 19.37
CA ASN A 30 -8.85 11.53 20.19
C ASN A 30 -7.38 11.17 20.38
N TYR A 31 -6.90 11.07 21.62
CA TYR A 31 -5.48 10.79 21.91
C TYR A 31 -5.18 9.33 22.25
N SER A 32 -6.21 8.48 22.37
CA SER A 32 -6.04 7.12 22.89
C SER A 32 -5.90 6.06 21.80
N TYR A 33 -6.47 6.27 20.60
CA TYR A 33 -6.57 5.19 19.61
C TYR A 33 -6.38 5.60 18.14
N HIS A 34 -6.52 6.88 17.81
CA HIS A 34 -6.48 7.35 16.42
C HIS A 34 -5.60 8.58 16.33
N ASN A 35 -4.91 8.79 15.19
CA ASN A 35 -4.24 10.05 14.88
C ASN A 35 -5.21 11.01 14.18
N ASN A 36 -4.85 12.28 14.06
CA ASN A 36 -5.61 13.21 13.25
C ASN A 36 -5.63 12.70 11.79
N PRO A 37 -6.81 12.68 11.12
CA PRO A 37 -6.92 12.15 9.76
C PRO A 37 -6.05 12.94 8.76
N TYR A 38 -5.92 14.25 8.93
CA TYR A 38 -5.10 15.10 8.06
C TYR A 38 -3.60 14.89 8.31
N PHE A 39 -3.18 14.71 9.56
CA PHE A 39 -1.79 14.32 9.84
C PHE A 39 -1.43 13.01 9.14
N THR A 40 -2.31 12.01 9.21
CA THR A 40 -2.09 10.72 8.53
C THR A 40 -2.03 10.90 7.01
N LEU A 41 -2.89 11.77 6.45
CA LEU A 41 -2.92 12.01 5.01
C LEU A 41 -1.66 12.70 4.49
N TYR A 42 -1.16 13.72 5.20
CA TYR A 42 -0.09 14.58 4.71
C TYR A 42 1.31 14.17 5.16
N GLU A 43 1.43 13.57 6.35
CA GLU A 43 2.74 13.22 6.93
C GLU A 43 3.06 11.73 6.84
N ASN A 44 2.04 10.86 6.78
CA ASN A 44 2.24 9.41 6.66
C ASN A 44 2.28 8.95 5.21
N LEU A 45 3.19 9.54 4.44
CA LEU A 45 3.41 9.25 3.02
C LEU A 45 4.12 7.88 2.86
N ASN A 46 3.38 6.79 3.08
CA ASN A 46 3.87 5.44 2.80
C ASN A 46 3.84 5.17 1.29
N GLY A 47 4.76 5.81 0.58
CA GLY A 47 5.03 5.47 -0.82
C GLY A 47 5.48 4.02 -0.93
N LEU A 48 4.95 3.32 -1.92
CA LEU A 48 5.42 1.99 -2.30
C LEU A 48 5.90 2.07 -3.74
N ASP A 49 7.21 2.10 -3.92
CA ASP A 49 7.84 1.93 -5.21
C ASP A 49 8.50 0.55 -5.25
N ARG A 50 8.07 -0.27 -6.21
CA ARG A 50 8.54 -1.65 -6.37
C ARG A 50 8.50 -2.01 -7.84
N ASP A 51 9.66 -2.37 -8.35
CA ASP A 51 9.78 -3.00 -9.64
C ASP A 51 9.53 -4.50 -9.53
N ARG A 52 9.03 -5.10 -10.61
CA ARG A 52 8.89 -6.55 -10.72
C ARG A 52 9.23 -6.97 -12.13
N LEU A 53 10.21 -7.87 -12.25
CA LEU A 53 10.56 -8.49 -13.52
C LEU A 53 9.87 -9.85 -13.63
N LEU A 54 9.01 -9.96 -14.65
CA LEU A 54 8.31 -11.19 -14.98
C LEU A 54 8.73 -11.66 -16.38
N GLY A 55 9.12 -12.91 -16.48
CA GLY A 55 9.52 -13.49 -17.75
C GLY A 55 9.37 -14.99 -17.77
N GLN A 56 9.04 -15.54 -18.92
CA GLN A 56 9.00 -16.98 -19.13
C GLN A 56 9.48 -17.32 -20.53
N ALA A 57 10.18 -18.44 -20.65
CA ALA A 57 10.65 -18.97 -21.92
C ALA A 57 10.37 -20.47 -21.97
N TYR A 58 9.99 -20.97 -23.13
CA TYR A 58 9.81 -22.39 -23.37
C TYR A 58 10.37 -22.80 -24.71
N SER A 59 10.87 -24.02 -24.77
CA SER A 59 11.31 -24.68 -25.99
C SER A 59 10.59 -26.01 -26.13
N THR A 60 10.31 -26.39 -27.37
CA THR A 60 9.71 -27.68 -27.70
C THR A 60 10.58 -28.37 -28.73
N ILE A 61 11.11 -29.53 -28.36
CA ILE A 61 11.94 -30.37 -29.22
C ILE A 61 11.09 -31.57 -29.63
N LYS A 62 10.87 -31.75 -30.93
CA LYS A 62 10.22 -32.94 -31.49
C LYS A 62 11.29 -33.96 -31.86
N PHE A 63 11.17 -35.18 -31.33
CA PHE A 63 12.08 -36.28 -31.66
C PHE A 63 11.50 -37.16 -32.78
N THR A 64 10.19 -37.43 -32.74
CA THR A 64 9.42 -38.15 -33.76
C THR A 64 8.01 -37.55 -33.87
N ASP A 65 7.20 -38.03 -34.80
CA ASP A 65 5.81 -37.57 -34.96
C ASP A 65 4.92 -37.87 -33.74
N TRP A 66 5.31 -38.83 -32.89
CA TRP A 66 4.59 -39.23 -31.69
C TRP A 66 5.26 -38.83 -30.38
N LEU A 67 6.51 -38.34 -30.42
CA LEU A 67 7.28 -37.99 -29.22
C LEU A 67 7.91 -36.60 -29.31
N SER A 68 7.57 -35.75 -28.34
CA SER A 68 8.18 -34.43 -28.16
C SER A 68 8.39 -34.10 -26.69
N LEU A 69 9.44 -33.34 -26.40
CA LEU A 69 9.73 -32.77 -25.08
C LEU A 69 9.49 -31.26 -25.10
N LYS A 70 8.73 -30.78 -24.11
CA LYS A 70 8.58 -29.36 -23.84
C LYS A 70 9.26 -29.03 -22.51
N ALA A 71 10.17 -28.06 -22.54
CA ALA A 71 10.85 -27.56 -21.35
C ALA A 71 10.68 -26.04 -21.29
N GLY A 72 10.63 -25.50 -20.08
CA GLY A 72 10.54 -24.05 -19.89
C GLY A 72 11.13 -23.61 -18.56
N ILE A 73 11.46 -22.33 -18.51
CA ILE A 73 11.95 -21.62 -17.32
C ILE A 73 11.15 -20.33 -17.15
N GLY A 74 11.00 -19.89 -15.90
CA GLY A 74 10.34 -18.64 -15.55
C GLY A 74 11.16 -17.87 -14.53
N ILE A 75 11.07 -16.55 -14.59
CA ILE A 75 11.63 -15.62 -13.60
C ILE A 75 10.51 -14.77 -13.02
N ASP A 76 10.58 -14.60 -11.71
CA ASP A 76 9.75 -13.69 -10.93
C ASP A 76 10.67 -13.07 -9.88
N TYR A 77 10.99 -11.80 -10.08
CA TYR A 77 11.96 -11.09 -9.25
C TYR A 77 11.42 -9.70 -8.91
N TYR A 78 11.51 -9.34 -7.64
CA TYR A 78 11.27 -8.00 -7.11
C TYR A 78 12.61 -7.30 -6.87
#